data_AF-A0A952WT08-F1
#
_entry.id   AF-A0A952WT08-F1
#
_cell.length_a   1.000
_cell.length_b   1.000
_cell.length_c   1.000
_cell.angle_alpha   90.00
_cell.angle_beta   90.00
_cell.angle_gamma   90.00
#
_symmetry.space_group_name_H-M   'P 1'
#
loop_
_entity.id
_entity.type
_entity.pdbx_description
1 polymer ?
#
loop_
_entity_poly.entity_id
_entity_poly.type
_entity_poly.pdbx_seq_one_letter_code
_entity_poly.pdbx_strand_id
1 'polypeptide(L)'
;MSTHDHATPSPAGNPRRPAAATDESNDLRLCAADTAACDAAFGDESAAQPARTDRLMRLLSMLDAPTGVEANRDLMIDLTLARVGRARRAGTDDSGPAFAGGDLSPEDDDALEALVAAGMDPSQTPGPLRRRCERLAALLGSLPVAKSELGPTNDLVQRTLARVQESVHAEESRLSVATSEGSSQSPSARARFRIGDLVSVAALVLVGFGVLMPMADAVQGASRRTACQSNMAAAGLGFGLYADSNKDALPLASASPAGRPWWFVGRGPEQSNSANLYTLVRTGMNKVSDFACGGNARAVFDNSRTDAIDWGCLEEVSYSYQNMFASERPRWTGAARVIVLTDRSPVVLKAYNRVSIDPLENSPNHAGRGQSALFNDGAVEWLKSSVLQSGDNIWLPRVIEDVIRQLTQPREADPLQGTESPSGADDVFVGP
;
A
#
# COMPACT_ATOMS: atom_id res chain seq x y z
N MET A 1 -73.05 13.75 6.69
CA MET A 1 -73.52 14.50 7.88
C MET A 1 -72.40 14.41 8.90
N SER A 2 -71.64 15.42 9.27
CA SER A 2 -71.77 16.86 9.03
C SER A 2 -70.37 17.48 8.92
N THR A 3 -70.31 18.48 8.07
CA THR A 3 -69.24 19.42 7.76
C THR A 3 -69.02 20.41 8.90
N HIS A 4 -67.77 20.79 9.18
CA HIS A 4 -67.48 22.16 9.62
C HIS A 4 -66.10 22.63 9.15
N ASP A 5 -66.16 23.62 8.26
CA ASP A 5 -65.11 24.56 7.87
C ASP A 5 -64.62 25.37 9.07
N HIS A 6 -63.33 25.72 9.10
CA HIS A 6 -62.92 27.07 9.49
C HIS A 6 -61.60 27.48 8.82
N ALA A 7 -61.65 28.70 8.29
CA ALA A 7 -60.68 29.36 7.46
C ALA A 7 -59.46 29.93 8.21
N THR A 8 -58.45 30.24 7.39
CA THR A 8 -57.15 30.88 7.65
C THR A 8 -57.23 32.29 8.25
N PRO A 9 -56.09 32.79 8.77
CA PRO A 9 -55.49 33.97 8.13
C PRO A 9 -53.96 33.88 7.94
N SER A 10 -53.49 34.44 6.81
CA SER A 10 -52.08 34.80 6.53
C SER A 10 -51.53 35.84 7.52
N PRO A 11 -50.20 35.92 7.63
CA PRO A 11 -49.55 37.17 7.21
C PRO A 11 -48.20 37.01 6.49
N ALA A 12 -47.94 38.01 5.62
CA ALA A 12 -46.66 38.60 5.15
C ALA A 12 -45.34 37.82 5.40
N GLY A 13 -44.48 37.56 4.41
CA GLY A 13 -43.97 38.49 3.40
C GLY A 13 -42.67 39.15 3.88
N ASN A 14 -41.51 38.53 3.64
CA ASN A 14 -40.19 39.17 3.75
C ASN A 14 -39.14 38.45 2.86
N PRO A 15 -38.00 39.06 2.48
CA PRO A 15 -37.64 39.26 1.09
C PRO A 15 -36.52 38.33 0.62
N ARG A 16 -36.42 38.24 -0.70
CA ARG A 16 -35.38 37.53 -1.47
C ARG A 16 -33.97 37.84 -0.95
N ARG A 17 -33.27 36.79 -0.51
CA ARG A 17 -31.81 36.77 -0.31
C ARG A 17 -31.14 36.44 -1.66
N PRO A 18 -30.09 37.17 -2.08
CA PRO A 18 -29.46 36.95 -3.38
C PRO A 18 -28.68 35.64 -3.43
N ALA A 19 -28.65 35.04 -4.62
CA ALA A 19 -27.91 33.84 -4.96
C ALA A 19 -26.42 34.01 -4.66
N ALA A 20 -25.88 33.15 -3.80
CA ALA A 20 -24.45 33.02 -3.61
C ALA A 20 -23.83 32.31 -4.81
N ALA A 21 -22.73 32.89 -5.28
CA ALA A 21 -22.00 32.53 -6.46
C ALA A 21 -21.38 31.12 -6.36
N THR A 22 -21.12 30.60 -7.55
CA THR A 22 -20.45 29.34 -7.87
C THR A 22 -19.14 29.11 -7.13
N ASP A 23 -19.00 27.87 -6.67
CA ASP A 23 -17.80 27.14 -6.27
C ASP A 23 -16.58 27.50 -7.15
N GLU A 24 -15.70 28.37 -6.66
CA GLU A 24 -14.37 28.61 -7.22
C GLU A 24 -13.44 27.50 -6.73
N SER A 25 -13.00 26.68 -7.68
CA SER A 25 -11.85 25.79 -7.55
C SER A 25 -10.70 26.51 -6.84
N ASN A 26 -10.19 25.89 -5.78
CA ASN A 26 -9.01 26.32 -5.02
C ASN A 26 -7.74 26.20 -5.90
N ASP A 27 -7.64 27.11 -6.87
CA ASP A 27 -6.51 27.25 -7.79
C ASP A 27 -5.38 27.92 -6.99
N LEU A 28 -4.43 27.13 -6.50
CA LEU A 28 -3.23 27.61 -5.82
C LEU A 28 -2.34 28.37 -6.81
N ARG A 29 -2.72 29.62 -7.10
CA ARG A 29 -1.93 30.54 -7.92
C ARG A 29 -1.05 31.38 -7.01
N LEU A 30 0.22 31.51 -7.41
CA LEU A 30 1.13 32.46 -6.79
C LEU A 30 0.51 33.86 -6.86
N CYS A 31 0.64 34.63 -5.77
CA CYS A 31 0.20 36.01 -5.81
C CYS A 31 1.08 36.79 -6.80
N ALA A 32 0.54 37.85 -7.41
CA ALA A 32 1.25 38.61 -8.44
C ALA A 32 2.64 39.11 -8.01
N ALA A 33 2.84 39.36 -6.71
CA ALA A 33 4.12 39.75 -6.15
C ALA A 33 5.15 38.60 -6.08
N ASP A 34 4.69 37.37 -5.91
CA ASP A 34 5.56 36.19 -5.88
C ASP A 34 5.83 35.67 -7.30
N THR A 35 4.88 35.83 -8.23
CA THR A 35 5.10 35.61 -9.67
C THR A 35 6.19 36.55 -10.20
N ALA A 36 6.08 37.86 -9.93
CA ALA A 36 7.10 38.84 -10.33
C ALA A 36 8.48 38.57 -9.70
N ALA A 37 8.51 38.03 -8.46
CA ALA A 37 9.77 37.64 -7.81
C ALA A 37 10.39 36.38 -8.45
N CYS A 38 9.57 35.42 -8.90
CA CYS A 38 10.03 34.27 -9.68
C CYS A 38 10.58 34.72 -11.05
N ASP A 39 9.85 35.55 -11.79
CA ASP A 39 10.26 36.01 -13.12
C ASP A 39 11.58 36.79 -13.07
N ALA A 40 11.77 37.62 -12.03
CA ALA A 40 13.02 38.31 -11.76
C ALA A 40 14.19 37.38 -11.39
N ALA A 41 13.92 36.25 -10.72
CA ALA A 41 14.94 35.26 -10.36
C ALA A 41 15.40 34.43 -11.58
N PHE A 42 14.57 34.31 -12.62
CA PHE A 42 14.84 33.55 -13.84
C PHE A 42 15.20 34.42 -15.07
N GLY A 43 15.42 35.71 -14.87
CA GLY A 43 16.14 36.57 -15.83
C GLY A 43 15.33 37.67 -16.51
N ASP A 44 14.12 38.00 -16.04
CA ASP A 44 13.39 39.17 -16.55
C ASP A 44 13.54 40.37 -15.59
N GLU A 45 14.42 41.31 -15.93
CA GLU A 45 14.70 42.50 -15.13
C GLU A 45 13.55 43.52 -15.22
N SER A 46 12.47 43.29 -14.47
CA SER A 46 11.53 44.37 -14.17
C SER A 46 11.02 44.34 -12.73
N ALA A 47 11.31 45.42 -12.01
CA ALA A 47 10.80 45.79 -10.69
C ALA A 47 11.00 44.74 -9.57
N ALA A 48 12.22 44.22 -9.41
CA ALA A 48 12.54 43.35 -8.28
C ALA A 48 12.55 44.10 -6.93
N GLN A 49 11.79 43.62 -5.95
CA GLN A 49 12.01 43.93 -4.53
C GLN A 49 13.10 42.98 -4.00
N PRO A 50 14.35 43.43 -3.81
CA PRO A 50 15.49 42.54 -3.56
C PRO A 50 15.31 41.69 -2.28
N ALA A 51 14.68 42.26 -1.24
CA ALA A 51 14.43 41.55 0.01
C ALA A 51 13.46 40.36 -0.14
N ARG A 52 12.54 40.39 -1.12
CA ARG A 52 11.55 39.34 -1.34
C ARG A 52 12.11 38.25 -2.26
N THR A 53 12.90 38.64 -3.27
CA THR A 53 13.70 37.71 -4.09
C THR A 53 14.69 36.93 -3.24
N ASP A 54 15.40 37.57 -2.30
CA ASP A 54 16.30 36.89 -1.36
C ASP A 54 15.58 35.89 -0.46
N ARG A 55 14.35 36.21 -0.03
CA ARG A 55 13.54 35.31 0.80
C ARG A 55 13.03 34.10 0.01
N LEU A 56 12.61 34.32 -1.23
CA LEU A 56 12.21 33.27 -2.16
C LEU A 56 13.40 32.36 -2.50
N MET A 57 14.56 32.94 -2.80
CA MET A 57 15.80 32.20 -3.05
C MET A 57 16.27 31.42 -1.81
N ARG A 58 16.08 31.96 -0.59
CA ARG A 58 16.31 31.17 0.64
C ARG A 58 15.35 30.00 0.78
N LEU A 59 14.06 30.18 0.48
CA LEU A 59 13.08 29.09 0.53
C LEU A 59 13.35 28.04 -0.56
N LEU A 60 13.73 28.46 -1.76
CA LEU A 60 14.16 27.59 -2.85
C LEU A 60 15.47 26.87 -2.50
N SER A 61 16.42 27.52 -1.83
CA SER A 61 17.64 26.87 -1.31
C SER A 61 17.39 25.90 -0.14
N MET A 62 16.23 26.00 0.52
CA MET A 62 15.78 24.98 1.48
C MET A 62 15.15 23.77 0.78
N LEU A 63 14.66 23.95 -0.45
CA LEU A 63 14.08 22.89 -1.29
C LEU A 63 15.12 22.23 -2.20
N ASP A 64 16.18 22.95 -2.55
CA ASP A 64 17.22 22.51 -3.46
C ASP A 64 18.60 22.62 -2.77
N ALA A 65 19.22 21.48 -2.45
CA ALA A 65 20.61 21.47 -2.04
C ALA A 65 21.47 21.41 -3.32
N PRO A 66 22.32 22.42 -3.60
CA PRO A 66 23.13 22.42 -4.78
C PRO A 66 24.26 21.38 -4.69
N THR A 67 24.59 20.87 -5.87
CA THR A 67 25.77 20.09 -6.22
C THR A 67 27.06 20.65 -5.64
N GLY A 68 27.84 19.79 -4.97
CA GLY A 68 29.27 20.00 -4.76
C GLY A 68 29.74 20.14 -3.31
N VAL A 69 29.68 19.05 -2.52
CA VAL A 69 30.62 18.81 -1.41
C VAL A 69 30.89 17.31 -1.31
N GLU A 70 32.01 16.87 -1.87
CA GLU A 70 32.69 15.65 -1.44
C GLU A 70 33.15 15.85 0.02
N ALA A 71 32.30 15.58 1.00
CA ALA A 71 32.67 15.29 2.40
C ALA A 71 31.44 15.27 3.32
N ASN A 72 30.63 14.21 3.28
CA ASN A 72 30.30 13.39 4.45
C ASN A 72 29.21 12.38 4.08
N ARG A 73 29.60 11.12 3.91
CA ARG A 73 28.69 10.01 3.60
C ARG A 73 27.61 9.84 4.68
N ASP A 74 27.98 10.07 5.93
CA ASP A 74 27.08 9.92 7.08
C ASP A 74 25.97 10.99 7.08
N LEU A 75 26.30 12.21 6.66
CA LEU A 75 25.34 13.31 6.58
C LEU A 75 24.32 13.12 5.45
N MET A 76 24.71 12.47 4.34
CA MET A 76 23.74 12.03 3.32
C MET A 76 22.83 10.91 3.83
N ILE A 77 23.38 9.95 4.58
CA ILE A 77 22.58 8.86 5.15
C ILE A 77 21.56 9.44 6.14
N ASP A 78 21.97 10.34 7.01
CA ASP A 78 21.09 11.02 7.97
C ASP A 78 20.03 11.89 7.28
N LEU A 79 20.40 12.62 6.23
CA LEU A 79 19.45 13.43 5.45
C LEU A 79 18.45 12.56 4.69
N THR A 80 18.89 11.41 4.17
CA THR A 80 18.04 10.46 3.44
C THR A 80 17.08 9.78 4.41
N LEU A 81 17.56 9.34 5.58
CA LEU A 81 16.72 8.79 6.66
C LEU A 81 15.72 9.82 7.20
N ALA A 82 16.12 11.10 7.31
CA ALA A 82 15.23 12.18 7.70
C ALA A 82 14.15 12.46 6.64
N ARG A 83 14.48 12.41 5.34
CA ARG A 83 13.52 12.55 4.23
C ARG A 83 12.54 11.38 4.19
N VAL A 84 13.02 10.14 4.33
CA VAL A 84 12.18 8.94 4.40
C VAL A 84 11.28 8.96 5.64
N GLY A 85 11.82 9.40 6.79
CA GLY A 85 11.05 9.56 8.02
C GLY A 85 9.99 10.65 7.96
N ARG A 86 10.22 11.72 7.20
CA ARG A 86 9.26 12.82 6.97
C ARG A 86 8.18 12.43 5.96
N ALA A 87 8.54 11.70 4.89
CA ALA A 87 7.57 11.13 3.95
C ALA A 87 6.65 10.10 4.62
N ARG A 88 7.17 9.29 5.55
CA ARG A 88 6.35 8.36 6.35
C ARG A 88 5.44 9.06 7.36
N ARG A 89 5.84 10.21 7.92
CA ARG A 89 5.00 11.02 8.82
C ARG A 89 3.96 11.87 8.09
N ALA A 90 4.22 12.26 6.85
CA ALA A 90 3.24 12.95 6.02
C ALA A 90 2.10 12.03 5.54
N GLY A 91 2.27 10.70 5.62
CA GLY A 91 1.23 9.71 5.31
C GLY A 91 0.33 9.32 6.49
N THR A 92 0.46 9.99 7.65
CA THR A 92 -0.29 9.66 8.87
C THR A 92 -1.26 10.74 9.36
N ASP A 93 -1.43 11.85 8.63
CA ASP A 93 -2.44 12.86 9.00
C ASP A 93 -3.75 12.62 8.24
N ASP A 94 -4.74 12.21 9.02
CA ASP A 94 -6.11 11.85 8.67
C ASP A 94 -6.98 13.10 8.50
N SER A 95 -7.52 13.33 7.29
CA SER A 95 -8.79 14.05 7.06
C SER A 95 -9.24 14.04 5.58
N GLY A 96 -10.16 13.13 5.24
CA GLY A 96 -11.10 13.28 4.11
C GLY A 96 -10.70 12.66 2.75
N PRO A 97 -11.68 12.32 1.88
CA PRO A 97 -11.45 11.56 0.66
C PRO A 97 -10.97 12.52 -0.45
N ALA A 98 -9.66 12.73 -0.54
CA ALA A 98 -9.08 13.43 -1.69
C ALA A 98 -7.74 12.79 -2.07
N PHE A 99 -7.61 12.54 -3.37
CA PHE A 99 -6.46 11.98 -4.08
C PHE A 99 -5.18 12.80 -3.87
N ALA A 100 -4.55 12.74 -2.69
CA ALA A 100 -3.37 13.52 -2.36
C ALA A 100 -2.19 12.67 -1.85
N GLY A 101 -1.96 11.52 -2.49
CA GLY A 101 -0.87 10.59 -2.13
C GLY A 101 0.14 10.26 -3.23
N GLY A 102 0.03 10.82 -4.43
CA GLY A 102 0.86 10.40 -5.58
C GLY A 102 0.62 8.95 -6.04
N ASP A 103 -0.27 8.22 -5.38
CA ASP A 103 -0.72 6.89 -5.76
C ASP A 103 -1.74 6.98 -6.89
N LEU A 104 -1.57 6.13 -7.91
CA LEU A 104 -2.54 5.96 -8.98
C LEU A 104 -3.84 5.38 -8.43
N SER A 105 -4.96 5.72 -9.07
CA SER A 105 -6.21 5.01 -8.77
C SER A 105 -6.02 3.51 -9.11
N PRO A 106 -6.70 2.58 -8.41
CA PRO A 106 -6.55 1.15 -8.69
C PRO A 106 -6.78 0.81 -10.16
N GLU A 107 -7.70 1.51 -10.79
CA GLU A 107 -8.04 1.32 -12.19
C GLU A 107 -6.99 1.92 -13.16
N ASP A 108 -6.25 2.94 -12.75
CA ASP A 108 -5.14 3.50 -13.52
C ASP A 108 -3.85 2.71 -13.30
N ASP A 109 -3.70 2.07 -12.13
CA ASP A 109 -2.60 1.14 -11.83
C ASP A 109 -2.71 -0.11 -12.73
N ASP A 110 -3.88 -0.74 -12.78
CA ASP A 110 -4.16 -1.87 -13.68
C ASP A 110 -3.96 -1.50 -15.16
N ALA A 111 -4.37 -0.29 -15.55
CA ALA A 111 -4.20 0.21 -16.92
C ALA A 111 -2.73 0.52 -17.26
N LEU A 112 -1.95 1.02 -16.31
CA LEU A 112 -0.52 1.26 -16.48
C LEU A 112 0.24 -0.08 -16.60
N GLU A 113 -0.07 -1.06 -15.76
CA GLU A 113 0.53 -2.40 -15.83
C GLU A 113 0.23 -3.08 -17.17
N ALA A 114 -1.02 -3.01 -17.64
CA ALA A 114 -1.41 -3.52 -18.95
C ALA A 114 -0.68 -2.81 -20.10
N LEU A 115 -0.47 -1.49 -20.00
CA LEU A 115 0.26 -0.70 -21.01
C LEU A 115 1.76 -1.05 -21.04
N VAL A 116 2.39 -1.27 -19.88
CA VAL A 116 3.79 -1.70 -19.78
C VAL A 116 3.98 -3.11 -20.34
N ALA A 117 3.08 -4.05 -20.01
CA ALA A 117 3.10 -5.40 -20.55
C ALA A 117 2.94 -5.44 -22.07
N ALA A 118 2.19 -4.47 -22.62
CA ALA A 118 2.00 -4.26 -24.06
C ALA A 118 3.13 -3.48 -24.74
N GLY A 119 4.26 -3.22 -24.06
CA GLY A 119 5.41 -2.53 -24.63
C GLY A 119 5.15 -1.05 -24.92
N MET A 120 4.29 -0.39 -24.13
CA MET A 120 3.87 1.00 -24.31
C MET A 120 3.01 1.28 -25.56
N ASP A 121 2.46 0.24 -26.20
CA ASP A 121 1.51 0.37 -27.30
C ASP A 121 0.07 0.16 -26.79
N PRO A 122 -0.76 1.21 -26.71
CA PRO A 122 -2.14 1.09 -26.24
C PRO A 122 -2.99 0.14 -27.10
N SER A 123 -2.67 -0.03 -28.39
CA SER A 123 -3.46 -0.88 -29.30
C SER A 123 -3.37 -2.37 -28.95
N GLN A 124 -2.28 -2.77 -28.30
CA GLN A 124 -1.99 -4.15 -27.86
C GLN A 124 -2.59 -4.48 -26.48
N THR A 125 -3.27 -3.52 -25.82
CA THR A 125 -3.86 -3.71 -24.48
C THR A 125 -5.28 -4.32 -24.52
N PRO A 126 -5.74 -4.97 -23.42
CA PRO A 126 -7.09 -5.52 -23.32
C PRO A 126 -8.19 -4.47 -23.55
N GLY A 127 -9.23 -4.83 -24.30
CA GLY A 127 -10.30 -3.93 -24.74
C GLY A 127 -10.92 -3.03 -23.65
N PRO A 128 -11.19 -3.52 -22.42
CA PRO A 128 -11.73 -2.71 -21.33
C PRO A 128 -10.80 -1.60 -20.84
N LEU A 129 -9.48 -1.82 -20.91
CA LEU A 129 -8.46 -0.89 -20.38
C LEU A 129 -7.90 0.05 -21.46
N ARG A 130 -8.11 -0.26 -22.74
CA ARG A 130 -7.52 0.46 -23.90
C ARG A 130 -7.66 1.97 -23.84
N ARG A 131 -8.86 2.50 -23.57
CA ARG A 131 -9.09 3.95 -23.45
C ARG A 131 -8.34 4.60 -22.29
N ARG A 132 -8.10 3.86 -21.21
CA ARG A 132 -7.27 4.35 -20.08
C ARG A 132 -5.80 4.29 -20.43
N CYS A 133 -5.34 3.19 -21.01
CA CYS A 133 -3.97 3.04 -21.51
C CYS A 133 -3.62 4.13 -22.54
N GLU A 134 -4.52 4.49 -23.45
CA GLU A 134 -4.33 5.61 -24.41
C GLU A 134 -4.12 6.95 -23.70
N ARG A 135 -4.90 7.24 -22.66
CA ARG A 135 -4.77 8.47 -21.87
C ARG A 135 -3.48 8.49 -21.05
N LEU A 136 -3.11 7.36 -20.45
CA LEU A 136 -1.84 7.22 -19.74
C LEU A 136 -0.65 7.36 -20.67
N ALA A 137 -0.68 6.75 -21.86
CA ALA A 137 0.35 6.91 -22.88
C ALA A 137 0.50 8.37 -23.34
N ALA A 138 -0.62 9.08 -23.54
CA ALA A 138 -0.61 10.50 -23.88
C ALA A 138 -0.02 11.36 -22.75
N LEU A 139 -0.37 11.09 -21.50
CA LEU A 139 0.19 11.75 -20.31
C LEU A 139 1.69 11.50 -20.19
N LEU A 140 2.14 10.25 -20.31
CA LEU A 140 3.55 9.88 -20.25
C LEU A 140 4.34 10.50 -21.42
N GLY A 141 3.73 10.61 -22.60
CA GLY A 141 4.31 11.30 -23.75
C GLY A 141 4.38 12.83 -23.60
N SER A 142 3.56 13.41 -22.73
CA SER A 142 3.55 14.85 -22.42
C SER A 142 4.54 15.25 -21.32
N LEU A 143 5.04 14.29 -20.56
CA LEU A 143 6.09 14.55 -19.57
C LEU A 143 7.36 15.00 -20.30
N PRO A 144 7.96 16.13 -19.91
CA PRO A 144 9.22 16.58 -20.47
C PRO A 144 10.31 15.60 -20.01
N VAL A 145 10.51 14.54 -20.77
CA VAL A 145 11.80 13.85 -20.76
C VAL A 145 12.80 14.91 -21.15
N ALA A 146 13.71 15.25 -20.23
CA ALA A 146 14.87 16.06 -20.56
C ALA A 146 15.52 15.38 -21.77
N LYS A 147 15.28 15.94 -22.96
CA LYS A 147 16.00 15.58 -24.18
C LYS A 147 17.44 15.92 -23.85
N SER A 148 18.18 14.92 -23.39
CA SER A 148 19.63 14.98 -23.42
C SER A 148 19.96 15.26 -24.88
N GLU A 149 20.57 16.42 -25.12
CA GLU A 149 21.11 16.80 -26.42
C GLU A 149 22.21 15.83 -26.81
N LEU A 150 21.82 14.64 -27.25
CA LEU A 150 22.66 13.76 -28.02
C LEU A 150 22.12 13.83 -29.44
N GLY A 151 22.91 14.48 -30.29
CA GLY A 151 22.78 14.42 -31.74
C GLY A 151 22.75 12.96 -32.25
N PRO A 152 22.57 12.77 -33.56
CA PRO A 152 21.99 11.57 -34.16
C PRO A 152 22.63 10.29 -33.58
N THR A 153 21.84 9.59 -32.77
CA THR A 153 22.18 8.34 -32.07
C THR A 153 22.66 7.23 -33.00
N ASN A 154 22.42 7.35 -34.31
CA ASN A 154 22.95 6.44 -35.31
C ASN A 154 24.47 6.50 -35.44
N ASP A 155 25.12 7.65 -35.29
CA ASP A 155 26.58 7.75 -35.48
C ASP A 155 27.33 7.16 -34.27
N LEU A 156 26.84 7.39 -33.05
CA LEU A 156 27.42 6.79 -31.85
C LEU A 156 27.16 5.29 -31.77
N VAL A 157 25.97 4.83 -32.14
CA VAL A 157 25.66 3.39 -32.19
C VAL A 157 26.47 2.73 -33.30
N GLN A 158 26.58 3.32 -34.49
CA GLN A 158 27.44 2.80 -35.57
C GLN A 158 28.92 2.82 -35.19
N ARG A 159 29.43 3.87 -34.53
CA ARG A 159 30.82 3.91 -34.04
C ARG A 159 31.07 2.92 -32.91
N THR A 160 30.08 2.68 -32.06
CA THR A 160 30.18 1.69 -30.98
C THR A 160 30.16 0.28 -31.56
N LEU A 161 29.24 -0.01 -32.48
CA LEU A 161 29.17 -1.30 -33.17
C LEU A 161 30.42 -1.55 -34.03
N ALA A 162 30.92 -0.54 -34.73
CA ALA A 162 32.18 -0.63 -35.48
C ALA A 162 33.36 -0.92 -34.55
N ARG A 163 33.45 -0.23 -33.39
CA ARG A 163 34.48 -0.52 -32.38
C ARG A 163 34.37 -1.91 -31.77
N VAL A 164 33.15 -2.40 -31.54
CA VAL A 164 32.92 -3.76 -31.01
C VAL A 164 33.27 -4.80 -32.06
N GLN A 165 32.92 -4.59 -33.34
CA GLN A 165 33.34 -5.48 -34.42
C GLN A 165 34.86 -5.46 -34.62
N GLU A 166 35.49 -4.30 -34.50
CA GLU A 166 36.95 -4.14 -34.57
C GLU A 166 37.64 -4.82 -33.38
N SER A 167 37.05 -4.78 -32.18
CA SER A 167 37.56 -5.53 -31.02
C SER A 167 37.36 -7.03 -31.16
N VAL A 168 36.21 -7.48 -31.69
CA VAL A 168 35.94 -8.91 -31.94
C VAL A 168 36.89 -9.45 -33.01
N HIS A 169 37.12 -8.73 -34.10
CA HIS A 169 38.11 -9.12 -35.11
C HIS A 169 39.55 -9.08 -34.57
N ALA A 170 39.89 -8.12 -33.71
CA ALA A 170 41.17 -8.09 -33.01
C ALA A 170 41.34 -9.27 -32.04
N GLU A 171 40.25 -9.81 -31.50
CA GLU A 171 40.23 -10.94 -30.57
C GLU A 171 40.25 -12.28 -31.31
N GLU A 172 39.53 -12.40 -32.44
CA GLU A 172 39.62 -13.54 -33.36
C GLU A 172 41.02 -13.68 -33.97
N SER A 173 41.65 -12.57 -34.36
CA SER A 173 43.03 -12.57 -34.87
C SER A 173 44.09 -12.85 -33.79
N ARG A 174 43.74 -12.66 -32.50
CA ARG A 174 44.56 -13.12 -31.36
C ARG A 174 44.34 -14.58 -31.00
N LEU A 175 43.18 -15.15 -31.36
CA LEU A 175 42.84 -16.55 -31.13
C LEU A 175 43.24 -17.47 -32.29
N SER A 176 43.61 -16.92 -33.46
CA SER A 176 44.30 -17.70 -34.50
C SER A 176 45.77 -17.91 -34.13
N VAL A 177 46.07 -19.00 -33.43
CA VAL A 177 47.43 -19.49 -33.22
C VAL A 177 47.96 -19.99 -34.57
N ALA A 178 48.58 -19.10 -35.34
CA ALA A 178 49.49 -19.48 -36.40
C ALA A 178 50.78 -19.98 -35.71
N THR A 179 51.01 -21.29 -35.75
CA THR A 179 52.31 -21.89 -35.47
C THR A 179 53.29 -21.36 -36.49
N SER A 180 54.14 -20.41 -36.10
CA SER A 180 55.28 -19.98 -36.89
C SER A 180 56.38 -19.54 -35.94
N GLU A 181 57.45 -20.33 -35.94
CA GLU A 181 58.68 -20.13 -35.22
C GLU A 181 59.34 -18.80 -35.59
N GLY A 182 59.94 -18.14 -34.61
CA GLY A 182 61.06 -17.23 -34.85
C GLY A 182 60.79 -15.74 -34.57
N SER A 183 61.73 -15.19 -33.79
CA SER A 183 62.10 -13.78 -33.67
C SER A 183 61.31 -12.88 -32.71
N SER A 184 61.99 -12.58 -31.60
CA SER A 184 62.42 -11.24 -31.20
C SER A 184 61.39 -10.10 -31.15
N GLN A 185 61.27 -9.55 -29.93
CA GLN A 185 60.74 -8.21 -29.57
C GLN A 185 59.22 -8.09 -29.39
N SER A 186 58.79 -8.06 -28.13
CA SER A 186 57.56 -7.41 -27.71
C SER A 186 57.89 -6.34 -26.66
N PRO A 187 57.56 -5.06 -26.88
CA PRO A 187 57.46 -4.10 -25.80
C PRO A 187 56.18 -4.40 -25.01
N SER A 188 56.32 -4.42 -23.69
CA SER A 188 55.23 -4.61 -22.73
C SER A 188 54.14 -3.56 -22.91
N ALA A 189 53.00 -3.94 -23.49
CA ALA A 189 51.76 -3.17 -23.37
C ALA A 189 51.14 -3.43 -21.99
N ARG A 190 51.67 -2.76 -20.95
CA ARG A 190 50.95 -2.62 -19.69
C ARG A 190 49.68 -1.83 -19.99
N ALA A 191 48.53 -2.51 -19.98
CA ALA A 191 47.23 -1.87 -19.96
C ALA A 191 47.18 -0.93 -18.75
N ARG A 192 47.27 0.37 -19.01
CA ARG A 192 47.12 1.40 -17.99
C ARG A 192 45.63 1.49 -17.66
N PHE A 193 45.19 0.73 -16.65
CA PHE A 193 43.89 0.93 -16.03
C PHE A 193 43.76 2.39 -15.59
N ARG A 194 42.89 3.15 -16.26
CA ARG A 194 42.55 4.51 -15.85
C ARG A 194 41.56 4.40 -14.71
N ILE A 195 41.88 5.01 -13.57
CA ILE A 195 41.01 5.04 -12.38
C ILE A 195 39.60 5.58 -12.74
N GLY A 196 39.49 6.45 -13.74
CA GLY A 196 38.20 6.95 -14.24
C GLY A 196 37.28 5.88 -14.84
N ASP A 197 37.80 4.83 -15.48
CA ASP A 197 36.98 3.73 -16.00
C ASP A 197 36.40 2.88 -14.86
N LEU A 198 37.20 2.67 -13.79
CA LEU A 198 36.74 1.98 -12.58
C LEU A 198 35.62 2.76 -11.90
N VAL A 199 35.75 4.09 -11.79
CA VAL A 199 34.72 4.97 -11.21
C VAL A 199 33.45 4.96 -12.04
N SER A 200 33.55 4.99 -13.37
CA SER A 200 32.39 4.98 -14.27
C SER A 200 31.63 3.66 -14.20
N VAL A 201 32.33 2.52 -14.16
CA VAL A 201 31.71 1.19 -13.99
C VAL A 201 31.08 1.06 -12.60
N ALA A 202 31.77 1.52 -11.55
CA ALA A 202 31.22 1.51 -10.19
C ALA A 202 29.97 2.38 -10.08
N ALA A 203 29.94 3.55 -10.71
CA ALA A 203 28.77 4.43 -10.75
C ALA A 203 27.60 3.77 -11.50
N LEU A 204 27.84 3.15 -12.65
CA LEU A 204 26.81 2.40 -13.39
C LEU A 204 26.23 1.25 -12.54
N VAL A 205 27.09 0.50 -11.86
CA VAL A 205 26.65 -0.61 -10.98
C VAL A 205 25.83 -0.07 -9.81
N LEU A 206 26.26 1.01 -9.16
CA LEU A 206 25.52 1.62 -8.05
C LEU A 206 24.16 2.17 -8.48
N VAL A 207 24.09 2.82 -9.65
CA VAL A 207 22.82 3.29 -10.24
C VAL A 207 21.93 2.10 -10.58
N GLY A 208 22.50 1.04 -11.17
CA GLY A 208 21.78 -0.20 -11.48
C GLY A 208 21.19 -0.85 -10.23
N PHE A 209 21.98 -1.02 -9.17
CA PHE A 209 21.51 -1.57 -7.90
C PHE A 209 20.44 -0.69 -7.23
N GLY A 210 20.55 0.64 -7.35
CA GLY A 210 19.58 1.58 -6.78
C GLY A 210 18.17 1.44 -7.35
N VAL A 211 18.05 1.11 -8.64
CA VAL A 211 16.75 0.97 -9.32
C VAL A 211 16.23 -0.48 -9.29
N LEU A 212 17.12 -1.48 -9.40
CA LEU A 212 16.70 -2.88 -9.49
C LEU A 212 16.20 -3.46 -8.16
N MET A 213 16.75 -3.03 -7.02
CA MET A 213 16.32 -3.47 -5.69
C MET A 213 14.83 -3.18 -5.39
N PRO A 214 14.33 -1.93 -5.48
CA PRO A 214 12.93 -1.65 -5.16
C PRO A 214 11.95 -2.36 -6.10
N MET A 215 12.33 -2.58 -7.37
CA MET A 215 11.53 -3.38 -8.30
C MET A 215 11.47 -4.85 -7.87
N ALA A 216 12.60 -5.44 -7.46
CA ALA A 216 12.63 -6.81 -6.96
C ALA A 216 11.76 -6.99 -5.69
N ASP A 217 11.78 -6.02 -4.78
CA ASP A 217 10.95 -6.05 -3.57
C ASP A 217 9.45 -5.93 -3.88
N ALA A 218 9.08 -5.11 -4.86
CA ALA A 218 7.69 -4.99 -5.32
C ALA A 218 7.20 -6.32 -5.94
N VAL A 219 8.00 -6.91 -6.83
CA VAL A 219 7.70 -8.21 -7.48
C VAL A 219 7.58 -9.33 -6.45
N GLN A 220 8.50 -9.42 -5.49
CA GLN A 220 8.41 -10.41 -4.42
C GLN A 220 7.17 -10.20 -3.55
N GLY A 221 6.81 -8.95 -3.25
CA GLY A 221 5.59 -8.61 -2.52
C GLY A 221 4.32 -9.07 -3.24
N ALA A 222 4.23 -8.82 -4.55
CA ALA A 222 3.12 -9.25 -5.39
C ALA A 222 3.03 -10.79 -5.50
N SER A 223 4.18 -11.45 -5.70
CA SER A 223 4.26 -12.92 -5.73
C SER A 223 3.78 -13.54 -4.42
N ARG A 224 4.25 -13.04 -3.27
CA ARG A 224 3.82 -13.52 -1.94
C ARG A 224 2.32 -13.32 -1.70
N ARG A 225 1.77 -12.18 -2.16
CA ARG A 225 0.34 -11.90 -2.10
C ARG A 225 -0.48 -12.91 -2.92
N THR A 226 -0.08 -13.12 -4.17
CA THR A 226 -0.73 -14.06 -5.08
C THR A 226 -0.70 -15.49 -4.52
N ALA A 227 0.44 -15.92 -3.98
CA ALA A 227 0.56 -17.23 -3.33
C ALA A 227 -0.35 -17.36 -2.10
N CYS A 228 -0.44 -16.30 -1.28
CA CYS A 228 -1.34 -16.27 -0.13
C CYS A 228 -2.82 -16.39 -0.55
N GLN A 229 -3.24 -15.64 -1.57
CA GLN A 229 -4.60 -15.71 -2.11
C GLN A 229 -4.91 -17.08 -2.73
N SER A 230 -3.94 -17.69 -3.42
CA SER A 230 -4.07 -19.06 -3.93
C SER A 230 -4.26 -20.09 -2.80
N ASN A 231 -3.53 -19.95 -1.70
CA ASN A 231 -3.68 -20.83 -0.54
C ASN A 231 -5.06 -20.64 0.12
N MET A 232 -5.53 -19.40 0.26
CA MET A 232 -6.89 -19.13 0.74
C MET A 232 -7.98 -19.65 -0.20
N ALA A 233 -7.77 -19.59 -1.52
CA ALA A 233 -8.72 -20.15 -2.48
C ALA A 233 -8.78 -21.68 -2.34
N ALA A 234 -7.64 -22.34 -2.14
CA ALA A 234 -7.58 -23.77 -1.83
C ALA A 234 -8.28 -24.10 -0.50
N ALA A 235 -8.10 -23.27 0.54
CA ALA A 235 -8.86 -23.38 1.78
C ALA A 235 -10.38 -23.23 1.54
N GLY A 236 -10.79 -22.27 0.71
CA GLY A 236 -12.19 -22.03 0.32
C GLY A 236 -12.86 -23.25 -0.32
N LEU A 237 -12.14 -23.99 -1.17
CA LEU A 237 -12.64 -25.25 -1.71
C LEU A 237 -12.92 -26.27 -0.61
N GLY A 238 -12.03 -26.41 0.37
CA GLY A 238 -12.24 -27.32 1.49
C GLY A 238 -13.35 -26.90 2.44
N PHE A 239 -13.53 -25.59 2.67
CA PHE A 239 -14.72 -25.08 3.36
C PHE A 239 -16.00 -25.48 2.64
N GLY A 240 -16.05 -25.34 1.31
CA GLY A 240 -17.20 -25.75 0.50
C GLY A 240 -17.49 -27.25 0.59
N LEU A 241 -16.46 -28.10 0.50
CA LEU A 241 -16.59 -29.55 0.65
C LEU A 241 -17.08 -29.94 2.05
N TYR A 242 -16.57 -29.27 3.08
CA TYR A 242 -17.02 -29.49 4.46
C TYR A 242 -18.48 -29.08 4.63
N ALA A 243 -18.85 -27.89 4.14
CA ALA A 243 -20.19 -27.35 4.23
C ALA A 243 -21.23 -28.28 3.59
N ASP A 244 -20.94 -28.81 2.39
CA ASP A 244 -21.78 -29.77 1.67
C ASP A 244 -22.08 -31.02 2.53
N SER A 245 -21.08 -31.51 3.25
CA SER A 245 -21.21 -32.68 4.14
C SER A 245 -21.76 -32.35 5.53
N ASN A 246 -21.83 -31.08 5.93
CA ASN A 246 -22.12 -30.64 7.31
C ASN A 246 -23.25 -29.59 7.39
N LYS A 247 -24.24 -29.65 6.48
CA LYS A 247 -25.43 -28.78 6.51
C LYS A 247 -25.09 -27.28 6.47
N ASP A 248 -24.16 -26.91 5.59
CA ASP A 248 -23.62 -25.55 5.44
C ASP A 248 -22.88 -25.00 6.66
N ALA A 249 -22.58 -25.84 7.66
CA ALA A 249 -21.80 -25.42 8.81
C ALA A 249 -20.35 -25.18 8.41
N LEU A 250 -19.72 -24.19 9.04
CA LEU A 250 -18.28 -24.02 8.96
C LEU A 250 -17.56 -25.06 9.85
N PRO A 251 -16.29 -25.40 9.54
CA PRO A 251 -15.47 -26.32 10.31
C PRO A 251 -15.45 -26.02 11.81
N LEU A 252 -15.62 -27.10 12.60
CA LEU A 252 -15.64 -27.12 14.05
C LEU A 252 -14.89 -28.37 14.56
N ALA A 253 -13.94 -28.17 15.47
CA ALA A 253 -13.20 -29.24 16.13
C ALA A 253 -13.76 -29.59 17.53
N SER A 254 -14.60 -28.73 18.09
CA SER A 254 -15.25 -28.89 19.40
C SER A 254 -16.63 -28.22 19.42
N ALA A 255 -17.33 -28.33 20.55
CA ALA A 255 -18.57 -27.60 20.76
C ALA A 255 -18.38 -26.07 20.74
N SER A 256 -17.16 -25.55 21.00
CA SER A 256 -16.79 -24.13 20.97
C SER A 256 -17.86 -23.20 21.59
N PRO A 257 -18.25 -23.39 22.87
CA PRO A 257 -19.28 -22.56 23.49
C PRO A 257 -18.77 -21.12 23.68
N ALA A 258 -19.69 -20.15 23.55
CA ALA A 258 -19.40 -18.74 23.79
C ALA A 258 -18.91 -18.49 25.24
N GLY A 259 -18.07 -17.47 25.42
CA GLY A 259 -17.53 -17.08 26.72
C GLY A 259 -16.32 -17.88 27.20
N ARG A 260 -15.87 -18.89 26.42
CA ARG A 260 -14.58 -19.56 26.67
C ARG A 260 -13.44 -18.87 25.92
N PRO A 261 -12.20 -18.97 26.43
CA PRO A 261 -11.03 -18.54 25.68
C PRO A 261 -10.92 -19.31 24.37
N TRP A 262 -10.56 -18.63 23.29
CA TRP A 262 -10.50 -19.20 21.95
C TRP A 262 -9.13 -19.00 21.28
N TRP A 263 -8.22 -18.24 21.89
CA TRP A 263 -6.92 -17.90 21.31
C TRP A 263 -5.76 -18.78 21.81
N PHE A 264 -6.02 -19.80 22.64
CA PHE A 264 -4.99 -20.65 23.24
C PHE A 264 -4.60 -21.80 22.30
N VAL A 265 -3.93 -21.44 21.22
CA VAL A 265 -3.41 -22.38 20.20
C VAL A 265 -2.51 -23.45 20.83
N GLY A 266 -2.72 -24.70 20.44
CA GLY A 266 -1.97 -25.86 20.94
C GLY A 266 -2.42 -26.37 22.32
N ARG A 267 -3.42 -25.74 22.97
CA ARG A 267 -3.98 -26.18 24.26
C ARG A 267 -5.22 -27.07 24.12
N GLY A 268 -5.58 -27.42 22.89
CA GLY A 268 -6.71 -28.29 22.55
C GLY A 268 -7.90 -27.55 21.93
N PRO A 269 -8.82 -28.29 21.27
CA PRO A 269 -9.88 -27.71 20.45
C PRO A 269 -10.96 -27.00 21.26
N GLU A 270 -11.00 -27.21 22.58
CA GLU A 270 -11.93 -26.52 23.49
C GLU A 270 -11.50 -25.10 23.86
N GLN A 271 -10.29 -24.67 23.46
CA GLN A 271 -9.72 -23.37 23.79
C GLN A 271 -9.01 -22.68 22.61
N SER A 272 -9.09 -23.27 21.42
CA SER A 272 -8.37 -22.84 20.23
C SER A 272 -9.30 -22.77 19.03
N ASN A 273 -9.51 -21.56 18.50
CA ASN A 273 -10.27 -21.34 17.28
C ASN A 273 -9.53 -21.82 16.04
N SER A 274 -8.19 -21.84 16.06
CA SER A 274 -7.40 -22.36 14.95
C SER A 274 -7.56 -23.87 14.81
N ALA A 275 -7.78 -24.60 15.90
CA ALA A 275 -8.04 -26.04 15.85
C ALA A 275 -9.24 -26.40 14.96
N ASN A 276 -10.21 -25.49 14.79
CA ASN A 276 -11.34 -25.68 13.88
C ASN A 276 -10.89 -25.85 12.42
N LEU A 277 -9.85 -25.13 11.97
CA LEU A 277 -9.27 -25.28 10.63
C LEU A 277 -8.58 -26.64 10.45
N TYR A 278 -7.97 -27.17 11.50
CA TYR A 278 -7.36 -28.50 11.45
C TYR A 278 -8.38 -29.62 11.21
N THR A 279 -9.68 -29.37 11.41
CA THR A 279 -10.75 -30.28 10.97
C THR A 279 -10.68 -30.54 9.46
N LEU A 280 -10.41 -29.50 8.65
CA LEU A 280 -10.28 -29.62 7.19
C LEU A 280 -9.02 -30.43 6.81
N VAL A 281 -7.94 -30.25 7.57
CA VAL A 281 -6.70 -31.03 7.36
C VAL A 281 -6.91 -32.50 7.69
N ARG A 282 -7.49 -32.79 8.87
CA ARG A 282 -7.71 -34.15 9.36
C ARG A 282 -8.72 -34.95 8.54
N THR A 283 -9.65 -34.27 7.88
CA THR A 283 -10.62 -34.90 6.98
C THR A 283 -10.09 -35.02 5.54
N GLY A 284 -8.86 -34.57 5.28
CA GLY A 284 -8.23 -34.64 3.96
C GLY A 284 -8.78 -33.64 2.94
N MET A 285 -9.58 -32.66 3.38
CA MET A 285 -10.16 -31.61 2.52
C MET A 285 -9.13 -30.52 2.20
N ASN A 286 -8.15 -30.31 3.09
CA ASN A 286 -7.03 -29.38 2.89
C ASN A 286 -5.71 -29.96 3.37
N LYS A 287 -4.63 -29.32 2.91
CA LYS A 287 -3.28 -29.51 3.41
C LYS A 287 -2.94 -28.42 4.42
N VAL A 288 -1.99 -28.68 5.32
CA VAL A 288 -1.50 -27.65 6.27
C VAL A 288 -0.93 -26.45 5.51
N SER A 289 -0.27 -26.69 4.37
CA SER A 289 0.26 -25.64 3.50
C SER A 289 -0.81 -24.69 2.93
N ASP A 290 -2.07 -25.15 2.80
CA ASP A 290 -3.17 -24.30 2.32
C ASP A 290 -3.55 -23.24 3.37
N PHE A 291 -3.13 -23.42 4.62
CA PHE A 291 -3.31 -22.48 5.73
C PHE A 291 -2.02 -21.74 6.10
N ALA A 292 -1.02 -21.73 5.20
CA ALA A 292 0.28 -21.13 5.43
C ALA A 292 0.53 -19.95 4.47
N CYS A 293 0.97 -18.82 5.02
CA CYS A 293 1.42 -17.67 4.24
C CYS A 293 2.94 -17.55 4.32
N GLY A 294 3.62 -17.42 3.17
CA GLY A 294 5.08 -17.24 3.09
C GLY A 294 5.59 -15.94 3.74
N GLY A 295 4.69 -15.01 4.05
CA GLY A 295 5.00 -13.81 4.83
C GLY A 295 5.07 -14.03 6.35
N ASN A 296 4.54 -15.15 6.85
CA ASN A 296 4.69 -15.54 8.25
C ASN A 296 5.93 -16.41 8.40
N ALA A 297 6.97 -15.87 9.06
CA ALA A 297 8.24 -16.57 9.26
C ALA A 297 8.14 -17.89 10.05
N ARG A 298 7.04 -18.07 10.81
CA ARG A 298 6.78 -19.28 11.61
C ARG A 298 5.68 -20.17 11.02
N ALA A 299 5.26 -19.91 9.79
CA ALA A 299 4.25 -20.72 9.13
C ALA A 299 4.70 -22.19 8.99
N VAL A 300 3.77 -23.11 9.20
CA VAL A 300 4.00 -24.54 9.04
C VAL A 300 3.59 -24.95 7.64
N PHE A 301 4.54 -25.45 6.84
CA PHE A 301 4.30 -25.98 5.49
C PHE A 301 4.34 -27.51 5.44
N ASP A 302 4.61 -28.15 6.58
CA ASP A 302 4.73 -29.61 6.67
C ASP A 302 3.36 -30.29 6.56
N ASN A 303 3.11 -30.86 5.40
CA ASN A 303 1.87 -31.57 5.07
C ASN A 303 1.80 -32.98 5.66
N SER A 304 2.86 -33.46 6.33
CA SER A 304 2.82 -34.76 7.02
C SER A 304 2.04 -34.71 8.34
N ARG A 305 1.81 -33.51 8.90
CA ARG A 305 1.08 -33.27 10.16
C ARG A 305 -0.44 -33.40 10.04
N THR A 306 -0.90 -34.55 9.56
CA THR A 306 -2.33 -34.84 9.32
C THR A 306 -3.07 -35.35 10.56
N ASP A 307 -2.35 -35.84 11.57
CA ASP A 307 -2.87 -36.35 12.84
C ASP A 307 -2.98 -35.26 13.93
N ALA A 308 -2.28 -34.14 13.74
CA ALA A 308 -2.32 -33.01 14.65
C ALA A 308 -3.75 -32.42 14.73
N ILE A 309 -4.11 -31.96 15.93
CA ILE A 309 -5.43 -31.35 16.20
C ILE A 309 -5.37 -29.83 16.07
N ASP A 310 -4.17 -29.24 16.14
CA ASP A 310 -3.94 -27.80 16.08
C ASP A 310 -2.46 -27.50 15.74
N TRP A 311 -2.15 -26.23 15.50
CA TRP A 311 -0.79 -25.69 15.49
C TRP A 311 -0.14 -25.78 16.89
N GLY A 312 1.20 -25.73 16.94
CA GLY A 312 1.95 -25.82 18.18
C GLY A 312 1.88 -24.55 19.04
N CYS A 313 1.79 -23.38 18.41
CA CYS A 313 1.65 -22.09 19.09
C CYS A 313 0.99 -21.05 18.18
N LEU A 314 0.56 -19.92 18.76
CA LEU A 314 -0.17 -18.86 18.06
C LEU A 314 0.63 -18.29 16.88
N GLU A 315 1.95 -18.19 17.03
CA GLU A 315 2.85 -17.65 16.01
C GLU A 315 2.99 -18.54 14.78
N GLU A 316 2.50 -19.79 14.81
CA GLU A 316 2.49 -20.67 13.64
C GLU A 316 1.27 -20.44 12.72
N VAL A 317 0.16 -19.93 13.25
CA VAL A 317 -1.14 -19.78 12.56
C VAL A 317 -1.17 -18.62 11.56
N SER A 318 -0.97 -18.85 10.27
CA SER A 318 -0.91 -17.73 9.30
C SER A 318 -2.23 -17.00 9.06
N TYR A 319 -3.37 -17.64 9.33
CA TYR A 319 -4.68 -17.09 9.01
C TYR A 319 -5.59 -17.00 10.24
N SER A 320 -6.24 -15.86 10.40
CA SER A 320 -7.27 -15.66 11.42
C SER A 320 -8.61 -16.15 10.87
N TYR A 321 -9.17 -17.14 11.54
CA TYR A 321 -10.47 -17.72 11.23
C TYR A 321 -11.58 -17.01 12.00
N GLN A 322 -12.77 -16.91 11.39
CA GLN A 322 -13.98 -16.46 12.03
C GLN A 322 -14.14 -17.12 13.40
N ASN A 323 -14.46 -16.32 14.42
CA ASN A 323 -14.55 -16.85 15.77
C ASN A 323 -15.77 -17.76 15.91
N MET A 324 -15.54 -19.06 16.07
CA MET A 324 -16.60 -20.05 16.23
C MET A 324 -17.03 -20.26 17.69
N PHE A 325 -16.32 -19.63 18.64
CA PHE A 325 -16.67 -19.56 20.06
C PHE A 325 -17.74 -18.50 20.31
N ALA A 326 -18.87 -18.67 19.62
CA ALA A 326 -19.95 -17.70 19.54
C ALA A 326 -21.31 -18.40 19.70
N SER A 327 -22.30 -17.65 20.19
CA SER A 327 -23.69 -18.10 20.31
C SER A 327 -24.36 -18.24 18.94
N GLU A 328 -23.98 -17.36 18.01
CA GLU A 328 -24.41 -17.38 16.63
C GLU A 328 -23.20 -17.58 15.73
N ARG A 329 -23.34 -18.44 14.74
CA ARG A 329 -22.25 -18.83 13.83
C ARG A 329 -22.68 -18.58 12.40
N PRO A 330 -21.82 -17.99 11.57
CA PRO A 330 -22.11 -17.89 10.15
C PRO A 330 -22.12 -19.28 9.52
N ARG A 331 -22.85 -19.38 8.42
CA ARG A 331 -22.84 -20.52 7.52
C ARG A 331 -21.93 -20.22 6.35
N TRP A 332 -21.47 -21.28 5.68
CA TRP A 332 -20.76 -21.13 4.41
C TRP A 332 -21.65 -20.37 3.42
N THR A 333 -22.80 -20.91 3.07
CA THR A 333 -23.78 -20.17 2.27
C THR A 333 -24.71 -19.35 3.17
N GLY A 334 -24.87 -18.05 2.88
CA GLY A 334 -25.71 -17.16 3.68
C GLY A 334 -26.16 -15.92 2.90
N ALA A 335 -27.20 -15.25 3.41
CA ALA A 335 -27.72 -14.02 2.80
C ALA A 335 -26.75 -12.83 2.94
N ALA A 336 -26.00 -12.81 4.05
CA ALA A 336 -24.93 -11.83 4.26
C ALA A 336 -23.58 -12.43 3.84
N ARG A 337 -22.82 -11.63 3.08
CA ARG A 337 -21.44 -11.93 2.72
C ARG A 337 -20.54 -11.58 3.91
N VAL A 338 -19.84 -12.57 4.45
CA VAL A 338 -18.99 -12.42 5.63
C VAL A 338 -17.60 -12.98 5.39
N ILE A 339 -16.60 -12.41 6.05
CA ILE A 339 -15.23 -12.92 6.02
C ILE A 339 -15.17 -14.16 6.91
N VAL A 340 -14.72 -15.27 6.34
CA VAL A 340 -14.56 -16.55 7.05
C VAL A 340 -13.11 -16.73 7.48
N LEU A 341 -12.16 -16.34 6.64
CA LEU A 341 -10.74 -16.47 6.89
C LEU A 341 -10.03 -15.22 6.37
N THR A 342 -9.04 -14.73 7.09
CA THR A 342 -8.23 -13.58 6.68
C THR A 342 -6.78 -13.79 7.09
N ASP A 343 -5.86 -12.99 6.56
CA ASP A 343 -4.48 -13.00 7.05
C ASP A 343 -4.44 -12.76 8.56
N ARG A 344 -3.39 -13.25 9.23
CA ARG A 344 -3.25 -13.20 10.68
C ARG A 344 -3.55 -11.80 11.23
N SER A 345 -4.39 -11.75 12.26
CA SER A 345 -4.70 -10.53 13.00
C SER A 345 -3.47 -10.00 13.76
N PRO A 346 -3.08 -8.72 13.56
CA PRO A 346 -2.07 -8.07 14.39
C PRO A 346 -2.59 -7.84 15.82
N VAL A 347 -3.89 -7.55 15.97
CA VAL A 347 -4.53 -7.26 17.26
C VAL A 347 -4.46 -8.45 18.19
N VAL A 348 -4.83 -9.65 17.71
CA VAL A 348 -4.81 -10.87 18.54
C VAL A 348 -3.39 -11.20 18.99
N LEU A 349 -2.41 -11.10 18.09
CA LEU A 349 -1.02 -11.38 18.41
C LEU A 349 -0.46 -10.43 19.48
N LYS A 350 -0.76 -9.12 19.35
CA LYS A 350 -0.32 -8.11 20.31
C LYS A 350 -1.05 -8.23 21.65
N ALA A 351 -2.37 -8.44 21.63
CA ALA A 351 -3.18 -8.63 22.83
C ALA A 351 -2.72 -9.86 23.63
N TYR A 352 -2.45 -10.98 22.95
CA TYR A 352 -1.92 -12.19 23.58
C TYR A 352 -0.59 -11.93 24.30
N ASN A 353 0.29 -11.14 23.67
CA ASN A 353 1.58 -10.73 24.23
C ASN A 353 1.50 -9.56 25.21
N ARG A 354 0.29 -9.08 25.55
CA ARG A 354 0.05 -7.93 26.44
C ARG A 354 0.75 -6.64 25.98
N VAL A 355 0.83 -6.46 24.68
CA VAL A 355 1.34 -5.26 24.03
C VAL A 355 0.17 -4.38 23.59
N SER A 356 0.37 -3.06 23.52
CA SER A 356 -0.63 -2.13 22.99
C SER A 356 -1.08 -2.56 21.60
N ILE A 357 -2.40 -2.53 21.40
CA ILE A 357 -3.03 -2.85 20.12
C ILE A 357 -3.34 -1.55 19.38
N ASP A 358 -3.20 -1.58 18.05
CA ASP A 358 -3.80 -0.61 17.15
C ASP A 358 -4.81 -1.37 16.30
N PRO A 359 -6.12 -1.11 16.46
CA PRO A 359 -7.18 -1.77 15.70
C PRO A 359 -7.13 -1.53 14.20
N LEU A 360 -6.48 -0.45 13.74
CA LEU A 360 -6.45 -0.08 12.33
C LEU A 360 -5.33 -0.77 11.57
N GLU A 361 -4.39 -1.44 12.27
CA GLU A 361 -3.30 -2.15 11.64
C GLU A 361 -3.76 -3.26 10.69
N ASN A 362 -3.07 -3.36 9.55
CA ASN A 362 -3.19 -4.46 8.62
C ASN A 362 -2.31 -5.65 9.03
N SER A 363 -2.52 -6.80 8.37
CA SER A 363 -1.81 -8.03 8.75
C SER A 363 -0.28 -7.92 8.65
N PRO A 364 0.48 -8.48 9.63
CA PRO A 364 1.92 -8.59 9.54
C PRO A 364 2.40 -9.54 8.44
N ASN A 365 1.54 -10.46 7.94
CA ASN A 365 1.90 -11.37 6.84
C ASN A 365 2.40 -10.61 5.60
N HIS A 366 1.91 -9.40 5.38
CA HIS A 366 2.28 -8.58 4.22
C HIS A 366 2.91 -7.24 4.61
N ALA A 367 3.54 -7.20 5.78
CA ALA A 367 4.22 -6.03 6.33
C ALA A 367 3.29 -4.80 6.46
N GLY A 368 2.03 -5.01 6.84
CA GLY A 368 1.06 -3.93 7.05
C GLY A 368 0.48 -3.31 5.77
N ARG A 369 0.80 -3.84 4.58
CA ARG A 369 0.28 -3.32 3.30
C ARG A 369 -1.18 -3.69 3.02
N GLY A 370 -1.74 -4.62 3.79
CA GLY A 370 -3.09 -5.16 3.62
C GLY A 370 -3.17 -6.62 4.03
N GLN A 371 -4.29 -7.26 3.73
CA GLN A 371 -4.58 -8.65 4.03
C GLN A 371 -5.45 -9.28 2.94
N SER A 372 -5.21 -10.55 2.67
CA SER A 372 -6.12 -11.39 1.92
C SER A 372 -7.28 -11.79 2.83
N ALA A 373 -8.49 -11.83 2.29
CA ALA A 373 -9.69 -12.27 2.99
C ALA A 373 -10.50 -13.20 2.10
N LEU A 374 -10.85 -14.36 2.64
CA LEU A 374 -11.77 -15.33 2.08
C LEU A 374 -13.17 -15.11 2.66
N PHE A 375 -14.13 -14.95 1.77
CA PHE A 375 -15.54 -14.80 2.10
C PHE A 375 -16.27 -16.15 2.08
N ASN A 376 -17.45 -16.18 2.70
CA ASN A 376 -18.29 -17.37 2.81
C ASN A 376 -18.88 -17.85 1.47
N ASP A 377 -18.82 -17.02 0.43
CA ASP A 377 -19.12 -17.40 -0.96
C ASP A 377 -17.93 -18.05 -1.70
N GLY A 378 -16.77 -18.19 -1.04
CA GLY A 378 -15.54 -18.74 -1.61
C GLY A 378 -14.66 -17.71 -2.33
N ALA A 379 -15.09 -16.45 -2.46
CA ALA A 379 -14.28 -15.41 -3.06
C ALA A 379 -13.12 -15.01 -2.17
N VAL A 380 -11.95 -14.73 -2.76
CA VAL A 380 -10.77 -14.22 -2.07
C VAL A 380 -10.46 -12.82 -2.59
N GLU A 381 -10.33 -11.85 -1.69
CA GLU A 381 -10.05 -10.46 -2.03
C GLU A 381 -8.85 -9.94 -1.25
N TRP A 382 -8.21 -8.89 -1.80
CA TRP A 382 -7.18 -8.14 -1.09
C TRP A 382 -7.79 -6.89 -0.45
N LEU A 383 -7.76 -6.82 0.87
CA LEU A 383 -8.21 -5.67 1.65
C LEU A 383 -7.00 -4.79 1.97
N LYS A 384 -7.08 -3.51 1.60
CA LYS A 384 -6.07 -2.49 1.95
C LYS A 384 -6.26 -1.92 3.37
N SER A 385 -7.42 -2.18 3.99
CA SER A 385 -7.80 -1.68 5.31
C SER A 385 -8.41 -2.80 6.15
N SER A 386 -8.21 -2.71 7.47
CA SER A 386 -8.87 -3.54 8.48
C SER A 386 -10.34 -3.16 8.72
N VAL A 387 -10.75 -1.97 8.25
CA VAL A 387 -12.13 -1.49 8.32
C VAL A 387 -12.79 -1.69 6.95
N LEU A 388 -13.90 -2.44 6.94
CA LEU A 388 -14.69 -2.70 5.76
C LEU A 388 -15.48 -1.47 5.33
N GLN A 389 -16.02 -1.48 4.10
CA GLN A 389 -16.92 -0.41 3.62
C GLN A 389 -18.17 -0.25 4.49
N SER A 390 -18.59 -1.30 5.20
CA SER A 390 -19.66 -1.26 6.19
C SER A 390 -19.30 -0.49 7.47
N GLY A 391 -18.02 -0.16 7.67
CA GLY A 391 -17.48 0.42 8.91
C GLY A 391 -17.13 -0.61 9.99
N ASP A 392 -17.32 -1.91 9.72
CA ASP A 392 -16.99 -3.02 10.62
C ASP A 392 -15.48 -3.30 10.59
N ASN A 393 -14.85 -3.52 11.74
CA ASN A 393 -13.42 -3.82 11.84
C ASN A 393 -13.21 -5.34 11.94
N ILE A 394 -12.42 -5.89 11.03
CA ILE A 394 -12.24 -7.34 10.91
C ILE A 394 -11.49 -7.98 12.09
N TRP A 395 -10.90 -7.19 12.98
CA TRP A 395 -10.15 -7.66 14.15
C TRP A 395 -10.90 -7.55 15.47
N LEU A 396 -11.98 -6.76 15.52
CA LEU A 396 -12.64 -6.42 16.77
C LEU A 396 -14.07 -6.95 16.82
N PRO A 397 -14.54 -7.37 18.01
CA PRO A 397 -15.97 -7.50 18.24
C PRO A 397 -16.64 -6.11 18.23
N ARG A 398 -17.83 -6.02 17.65
CA ARG A 398 -18.62 -4.77 17.58
C ARG A 398 -18.76 -4.03 18.91
N VAL A 399 -18.91 -4.74 20.02
CA VAL A 399 -18.99 -4.13 21.36
C VAL A 399 -17.74 -3.31 21.70
N ILE A 400 -16.55 -3.78 21.29
CA ILE A 400 -15.28 -3.05 21.50
C ILE A 400 -15.19 -1.89 20.52
N GLU A 401 -15.61 -2.06 19.28
CA GLU A 401 -15.66 -0.96 18.30
C GLU A 401 -16.55 0.18 18.78
N ASP A 402 -17.73 -0.12 19.32
CA ASP A 402 -18.67 0.88 19.82
C ASP A 402 -18.07 1.67 20.98
N VAL A 403 -17.36 0.99 21.90
CA VAL A 403 -16.63 1.63 22.99
C VAL A 403 -15.51 2.53 22.45
N ILE A 404 -14.70 2.04 21.51
CA ILE A 404 -13.63 2.83 20.90
C ILE A 404 -14.23 4.07 20.22
N ARG A 405 -15.29 3.90 19.42
CA ARG A 405 -15.98 4.98 18.72
C ARG A 405 -16.55 6.02 19.69
N GLN A 406 -17.11 5.60 20.82
CA GLN A 406 -17.57 6.53 21.87
C GLN A 406 -16.41 7.30 22.52
N LEU A 407 -15.22 6.70 22.64
CA LEU A 407 -14.04 7.33 23.23
C LEU A 407 -13.27 8.22 22.24
N THR A 408 -13.31 7.91 20.95
CA THR A 408 -12.60 8.63 19.88
C THR A 408 -13.45 9.65 19.15
N GLN A 409 -14.78 9.59 19.25
CA GLN A 409 -15.61 10.73 18.87
C GLN A 409 -15.13 11.93 19.67
N PRO A 410 -14.75 13.05 19.01
CA PRO A 410 -14.43 14.26 19.74
C PRO A 410 -15.63 14.55 20.63
N ARG A 411 -15.37 14.93 21.88
CA ARG A 411 -16.40 15.48 22.80
C ARG A 411 -16.85 16.83 22.26
N GLU A 412 -17.38 16.88 21.04
CA GLU A 412 -18.20 17.97 20.56
C GLU A 412 -19.47 17.91 21.38
N ALA A 413 -19.44 18.57 22.55
CA ALA A 413 -20.64 19.14 23.09
C ALA A 413 -21.10 20.18 22.07
N ASP A 414 -22.41 20.22 21.78
CA ASP A 414 -22.97 21.34 21.04
C ASP A 414 -22.45 22.65 21.66
N PRO A 415 -22.07 23.66 20.84
CA PRO A 415 -21.60 24.93 21.36
C PRO A 415 -22.59 25.45 22.40
N LEU A 416 -22.10 25.81 23.60
CA LEU A 416 -22.93 26.46 24.60
C LEU A 416 -23.57 27.69 23.94
N GLN A 417 -24.90 27.71 23.91
CA GLN A 417 -25.71 28.77 23.32
C GLN A 417 -25.76 30.00 24.23
N GLY A 418 -25.22 29.89 25.46
CA GLY A 418 -25.28 30.92 26.49
C GLY A 418 -26.65 30.97 27.18
N THR A 419 -27.48 29.95 26.98
CA THR A 419 -28.83 29.82 27.57
C THR A 419 -28.93 28.64 28.53
N GLU A 420 -27.82 27.96 28.79
CA GLU A 420 -27.75 26.82 29.69
C GLU A 420 -27.88 27.29 31.15
N SER A 421 -28.62 26.52 31.95
CA SER A 421 -28.82 26.78 33.38
C SER A 421 -28.41 25.56 34.20
N PRO A 422 -27.86 25.74 35.41
CA PRO A 422 -27.61 24.62 36.32
C PRO A 422 -28.87 23.79 36.55
N SER A 423 -28.71 22.48 36.56
CA SER A 423 -29.79 21.50 36.70
C SER A 423 -30.27 21.30 38.14
N GLY A 424 -29.56 21.85 39.13
CA GLY A 424 -29.85 21.71 40.55
C GLY A 424 -29.01 22.64 41.43
N ALA A 425 -29.28 22.63 42.73
CA ALA A 425 -28.56 23.46 43.71
C ALA A 425 -27.11 23.02 43.95
N ASP A 426 -26.75 21.83 43.48
CA ASP A 426 -25.45 21.19 43.55
C ASP A 426 -24.68 21.21 42.21
N ASP A 427 -25.30 21.72 41.14
CA ASP A 427 -24.68 21.88 39.82
C ASP A 427 -23.96 23.23 39.72
N VAL A 428 -22.62 23.19 39.72
CA VAL A 428 -21.78 24.39 39.71
C VAL A 428 -21.38 24.72 38.27
N PHE A 429 -22.21 25.54 37.61
CA PHE A 429 -21.93 26.11 36.29
C PHE A 429 -21.49 27.58 36.42
N VAL A 430 -20.29 27.91 35.94
CA VAL A 430 -19.69 29.24 36.04
C VAL A 430 -19.32 29.80 34.66
N GLY A 431 -19.68 31.05 34.40
CA GLY A 431 -19.31 31.82 33.20
C GLY A 431 -18.75 33.20 33.59
N PRO A 432 -18.09 33.92 32.66
CA PRO A 432 -17.50 35.24 32.92
C PRO A 432 -18.53 36.35 33.16
#